data_AF-A0A0E3ZU39-F1
#
_entry.id   AF-A0A0E3ZU39-F1
#
_cell.length_a   1.000
_cell.length_b   1.000
_cell.length_c   1.000
_cell.angle_alpha   90.00
_cell.angle_beta   90.00
_cell.angle_gamma   90.00
#
_symmetry.space_group_name_H-M   'P 1'
#
loop_
_entity.id
_entity.type
_entity.pdbx_description
1 polymer ?
#
loop_
_entity_poly.entity_id
_entity_poly.type
_entity_poly.pdbx_seq_one_letter_code
_entity_poly.pdbx_strand_id
1 'polypeptide(L)'
;MAKGCLIVIIVVISVPLFIWVLSFTVFSDEPATSEKMLEILNQESNNQTAIPTYIELLEKVNNHKKDVIESSRVKDTAQCFNFPLGLRSTQDRTLPNKILIICDSIASRVNKSVYLTVCRDSSVTLTTHVTDYKNYLYVSHKFYRVDSTEQYGKVNDGKVMSLKNVSGYSKERTVKGRYRYVVEVQDAFNYIDPNNFAPN
;
A
#
# COMPACT_ATOMS: atom_id res chain seq x y z
N MET A 1 -28.46 -56.94 -16.72
CA MET A 1 -27.72 -56.19 -15.66
C MET A 1 -26.75 -55.12 -16.20
N ALA A 2 -26.71 -54.84 -17.52
CA ALA A 2 -25.77 -53.87 -18.11
C ALA A 2 -26.19 -52.38 -18.00
N LYS A 3 -27.49 -52.09 -17.85
CA LYS A 3 -28.01 -50.70 -17.83
C LYS A 3 -27.66 -49.93 -16.55
N GLY A 4 -27.56 -50.61 -15.41
CA GLY A 4 -27.17 -49.99 -14.14
C GLY A 4 -25.68 -49.63 -14.08
N CYS A 5 -24.82 -50.46 -14.70
CA CYS A 5 -23.38 -50.22 -14.73
C CYS A 5 -23.02 -49.03 -15.63
N LEU A 6 -23.75 -48.84 -16.74
CA LEU A 6 -23.59 -47.69 -17.62
C LEU A 6 -23.85 -46.36 -16.89
N ILE A 7 -24.89 -46.30 -16.04
CA ILE A 7 -25.22 -45.10 -15.27
C ILE A 7 -24.11 -44.77 -14.26
N VAL A 8 -23.55 -45.79 -13.59
CA VAL A 8 -22.44 -45.61 -12.66
C VAL A 8 -21.21 -45.03 -13.38
N ILE A 9 -20.88 -45.55 -14.56
CA ILE A 9 -19.74 -45.05 -15.36
C ILE A 9 -19.97 -43.58 -15.78
N ILE A 10 -21.18 -43.24 -16.23
CA ILE A 10 -21.51 -41.86 -16.63
C ILE A 10 -21.36 -40.91 -15.45
N VAL A 11 -21.85 -41.27 -14.26
CA VAL A 11 -21.76 -40.43 -13.06
C VAL A 11 -20.32 -40.28 -12.57
N VAL A 12 -19.55 -41.37 -12.58
CA VAL A 12 -18.14 -41.37 -12.16
C VAL A 12 -17.26 -40.53 -13.08
N ILE A 13 -17.60 -40.40 -14.36
CA ILE A 13 -16.85 -39.56 -15.31
C ILE A 13 -17.36 -38.12 -15.29
N SER A 14 -18.68 -37.90 -15.19
CA SER A 14 -19.27 -36.56 -15.32
C SER A 14 -19.03 -35.69 -14.09
N VAL A 15 -19.03 -36.26 -12.88
CA VAL A 15 -18.83 -35.49 -11.64
C VAL A 15 -17.41 -34.90 -11.55
N PRO A 16 -16.31 -35.65 -11.79
CA PRO A 16 -14.97 -35.07 -11.81
C PRO A 16 -14.79 -34.04 -12.91
N LEU A 17 -15.37 -34.26 -14.10
CA LEU A 17 -15.33 -33.29 -15.20
C LEU A 17 -16.06 -31.99 -14.83
N PHE A 18 -17.21 -32.09 -14.19
CA PHE A 18 -17.97 -30.93 -13.74
C PHE A 18 -17.24 -30.17 -12.62
N ILE A 19 -16.63 -30.88 -11.67
CA ILE A 19 -15.78 -30.28 -10.64
C ILE A 19 -14.57 -29.61 -11.29
N TRP A 20 -13.91 -30.25 -12.26
CA TRP A 20 -12.74 -29.70 -12.94
C TRP A 20 -13.08 -28.43 -13.73
N VAL A 21 -14.19 -28.42 -14.47
CA VAL A 21 -14.67 -27.22 -15.19
C VAL A 21 -15.06 -26.11 -14.21
N LEU A 22 -15.78 -26.43 -13.13
CA LEU A 22 -16.14 -25.46 -12.10
C LEU A 22 -14.89 -24.87 -11.43
N SER A 23 -13.92 -25.71 -11.06
CA SER A 23 -12.63 -25.24 -10.55
C SER A 23 -11.94 -24.32 -11.56
N PHE A 24 -11.92 -24.68 -12.84
CA PHE A 24 -11.30 -23.83 -13.87
C PHE A 24 -11.98 -22.46 -13.98
N THR A 25 -13.31 -22.39 -13.86
CA THR A 25 -14.04 -21.10 -13.91
C THR A 25 -13.97 -20.28 -12.62
N VAL A 26 -13.80 -20.93 -11.46
CA VAL A 26 -13.67 -20.25 -10.17
C VAL A 26 -12.25 -19.76 -9.92
N PHE A 27 -11.25 -20.41 -10.55
CA PHE A 27 -9.83 -20.05 -10.49
C PHE A 27 -9.30 -19.44 -11.79
N SER A 28 -10.17 -19.02 -12.72
CA SER A 28 -9.76 -18.16 -13.83
C SER A 28 -9.53 -16.76 -13.27
N ASP A 29 -8.37 -16.61 -12.62
CA ASP A 29 -7.90 -15.38 -12.02
C ASP A 29 -7.51 -14.41 -13.14
N GLU A 30 -8.48 -13.64 -13.62
CA GLU A 30 -8.19 -12.56 -14.56
C GLU A 30 -7.52 -11.40 -13.81
N PRO A 31 -6.43 -10.82 -14.38
CA PRO A 31 -5.81 -9.65 -13.81
C PRO A 31 -6.83 -8.51 -13.70
N ALA A 32 -6.66 -7.64 -12.71
CA ALA A 32 -7.54 -6.48 -12.56
C ALA A 32 -7.63 -5.69 -13.87
N THR A 33 -8.87 -5.42 -14.30
CA THR A 33 -9.10 -4.57 -15.47
C THR A 33 -8.73 -3.11 -15.15
N SER A 34 -8.34 -2.35 -16.17
CA SER A 34 -8.08 -0.91 -16.05
C SER A 34 -9.27 -0.15 -15.47
N GLU A 35 -10.49 -0.55 -15.82
CA GLU A 35 -11.72 0.05 -15.28
C GLU A 35 -11.82 -0.16 -13.76
N LYS A 36 -11.54 -1.38 -13.27
CA LYS A 36 -11.59 -1.68 -11.84
C LYS A 36 -10.52 -0.92 -11.06
N MET A 37 -9.32 -0.79 -11.62
CA MET A 37 -8.25 0.02 -11.03
C MET A 37 -8.64 1.50 -10.90
N LEU A 38 -9.27 2.07 -11.93
CA LEU A 38 -9.73 3.46 -11.92
C LEU A 38 -10.88 3.68 -10.92
N GLU A 39 -11.80 2.72 -10.79
CA GLU A 39 -12.87 2.74 -9.79
C GLU A 39 -12.30 2.82 -8.38
N ILE A 40 -11.39 1.90 -8.03
CA ILE A 40 -10.76 1.83 -6.70
C ILE A 40 -9.88 3.05 -6.45
N LEU A 41 -9.13 3.52 -7.45
CA LEU A 41 -8.33 4.74 -7.34
C LEU A 41 -9.20 5.94 -6.96
N ASN A 42 -10.36 6.08 -7.61
CA ASN A 42 -11.28 7.18 -7.30
C ASN A 42 -11.89 7.04 -5.91
N GLN A 43 -12.32 5.83 -5.51
CA GLN A 43 -12.84 5.55 -4.18
C GLN A 43 -11.82 5.91 -3.08
N GLU A 44 -10.59 5.41 -3.19
CA GLU A 44 -9.53 5.63 -2.21
C GLU A 44 -9.02 7.08 -2.21
N SER A 45 -9.00 7.75 -3.37
CA SER A 45 -8.66 9.18 -3.45
C SER A 45 -9.68 10.09 -2.75
N ASN A 46 -10.94 9.66 -2.71
CA ASN A 46 -12.04 10.40 -2.09
C ASN A 46 -12.26 10.02 -0.62
N ASN A 47 -11.64 8.94 -0.12
CA ASN A 47 -11.74 8.54 1.27
C ASN A 47 -10.92 9.47 2.18
N GLN A 48 -11.59 10.43 2.80
CA GLN A 48 -10.93 11.48 3.61
C GLN A 48 -10.72 11.11 5.07
N THR A 49 -11.29 10.00 5.54
CA THR A 49 -11.43 9.71 6.98
C THR A 49 -10.09 9.60 7.72
N ALA A 50 -9.07 9.04 7.08
CA ALA A 50 -7.76 8.83 7.71
C ALA A 50 -6.71 9.90 7.37
N ILE A 51 -6.94 10.74 6.34
CA ILE A 51 -5.95 11.70 5.83
C ILE A 51 -5.48 12.69 6.92
N PRO A 52 -6.37 13.33 7.72
CA PRO A 52 -5.94 14.30 8.73
C PRO A 52 -4.98 13.71 9.77
N THR A 53 -5.20 12.45 10.17
CA THR A 53 -4.37 11.73 11.14
C THR A 53 -2.96 11.50 10.61
N TYR A 54 -2.82 11.10 9.35
CA TYR A 54 -1.50 10.93 8.72
C TYR A 54 -0.76 12.25 8.56
N ILE A 55 -1.47 13.33 8.19
CA ILE A 55 -0.86 14.66 8.09
C ILE A 55 -0.41 15.17 9.46
N GLU A 56 -1.17 14.95 10.52
CA GLU A 56 -0.76 15.30 11.88
C GLU A 56 0.51 14.54 12.31
N LEU A 57 0.57 13.24 12.03
CA LEU A 57 1.78 12.45 12.28
C LEU A 57 2.98 13.00 11.52
N LEU A 58 2.79 13.29 10.23
CA LEU A 58 3.82 13.84 9.36
C LEU A 58 4.31 15.20 9.87
N GLU A 59 3.41 16.07 10.33
CA GLU A 59 3.73 17.37 10.95
C GLU A 59 4.62 17.20 12.18
N LYS A 60 4.23 16.33 13.12
CA LYS A 60 5.00 16.09 14.35
C LYS A 60 6.36 15.48 14.04
N VAL A 61 6.43 14.46 13.18
CA VAL A 61 7.71 13.83 12.81
C VAL A 61 8.60 14.81 12.07
N ASN A 62 8.06 15.62 11.16
CA ASN A 62 8.83 16.61 10.42
C ASN A 62 9.46 17.68 11.33
N ASN A 63 8.84 18.02 12.46
CA ASN A 63 9.43 18.92 13.46
C ASN A 63 10.62 18.29 14.21
N HIS A 64 10.69 16.96 14.24
CA HIS A 64 11.73 16.19 14.93
C HIS A 64 12.63 15.38 13.99
N LYS A 65 12.59 15.65 12.68
CA LYS A 65 13.34 14.87 11.67
C LYS A 65 14.86 14.90 11.84
N LYS A 66 15.40 16.00 12.39
CA LYS A 66 16.83 16.09 12.72
C LYS A 66 17.23 15.06 13.79
N ASP A 67 16.41 14.92 14.83
CA ASP A 67 16.62 13.91 15.88
C ASP A 67 16.64 12.49 15.27
N VAL A 68 15.79 12.20 14.27
CA VAL A 68 15.80 10.91 13.56
C VAL A 68 17.12 10.71 12.81
N ILE A 69 17.53 11.69 11.99
CA ILE A 69 18.76 11.61 11.19
C ILE A 69 19.98 11.45 12.09
N GLU A 70 20.10 12.25 13.14
CA GLU A 70 21.24 12.24 14.08
C GLU A 70 21.28 10.97 14.95
N SER A 71 20.12 10.41 15.31
CA SER A 71 20.05 9.19 16.12
C SER A 71 20.30 7.90 15.34
N SER A 72 20.14 7.94 14.01
CA SER A 72 20.26 6.77 13.17
C SER A 72 21.71 6.28 13.20
N ARG A 73 22.00 5.31 14.07
CA ARG A 73 23.32 4.64 14.20
C ARG A 73 23.74 3.90 12.92
N VAL A 74 22.85 3.85 11.92
CA VAL A 74 23.10 3.28 10.61
C VAL A 74 24.00 4.24 9.83
N LYS A 75 25.29 3.90 9.85
CA LYS A 75 26.41 4.29 8.96
C LYS A 75 26.10 5.38 7.94
N ASP A 76 27.05 6.31 7.81
CA ASP A 76 27.09 7.49 6.92
C ASP A 76 26.73 7.33 5.43
N THR A 77 26.37 6.12 5.00
CA THR A 77 26.12 5.73 3.62
C THR A 77 24.64 5.67 3.22
N ALA A 78 23.69 5.54 4.16
CA ALA A 78 22.27 5.44 3.81
C ALA A 78 21.64 6.83 3.60
N GLN A 79 21.05 7.07 2.43
CA GLN A 79 20.39 8.33 2.07
C GLN A 79 18.99 8.46 2.71
N CYS A 80 18.31 7.33 2.93
CA CYS A 80 16.96 7.28 3.50
C CYS A 80 16.84 6.15 4.52
N PHE A 81 16.04 6.38 5.55
CA PHE A 81 15.79 5.48 6.67
C PHE A 81 14.31 5.12 6.69
N ASN A 82 13.99 3.82 6.70
CA ASN A 82 12.62 3.31 6.70
C ASN A 82 12.30 2.66 8.04
N PHE A 83 11.17 3.03 8.64
CA PHE A 83 10.74 2.57 9.95
C PHE A 83 9.30 2.04 9.86
N PRO A 84 9.07 0.75 10.08
CA PRO A 84 7.71 0.22 10.20
C PRO A 84 7.08 0.75 11.50
N LEU A 85 5.94 1.41 11.38
CA LEU A 85 5.08 1.88 12.46
C LEU A 85 3.90 0.91 12.59
N GLY A 86 3.73 0.31 13.77
CA GLY A 86 2.68 -0.68 14.04
C GLY A 86 2.67 -1.14 15.49
N LEU A 87 1.73 -2.04 15.84
CA LEU A 87 1.42 -2.52 17.20
C LEU A 87 2.59 -3.12 18.00
N ARG A 88 3.78 -3.26 17.40
CA ARG A 88 5.02 -3.75 18.03
C ARG A 88 6.24 -2.89 17.68
N SER A 89 6.09 -1.56 17.58
CA SER A 89 7.20 -0.60 17.42
C SER A 89 8.29 -0.71 18.51
N THR A 90 8.02 -1.47 19.58
CA THR A 90 8.87 -1.61 20.77
C THR A 90 10.09 -2.52 20.57
N GLN A 91 10.22 -3.26 19.47
CA GLN A 91 11.33 -4.19 19.26
C GLN A 91 12.45 -3.69 18.34
N ASP A 92 12.22 -2.64 17.53
CA ASP A 92 13.27 -2.02 16.73
C ASP A 92 13.77 -0.72 17.38
N ARG A 93 14.90 -0.81 18.10
CA ARG A 93 15.60 0.32 18.75
C ARG A 93 16.29 1.27 17.74
N THR A 94 15.66 1.56 16.61
CA THR A 94 16.25 2.36 15.52
C THR A 94 15.73 3.80 15.51
N LEU A 95 14.56 4.08 16.09
CA LEU A 95 14.03 5.44 16.26
C LEU A 95 14.36 6.03 17.64
N PRO A 96 14.59 7.36 17.75
CA PRO A 96 14.67 8.01 19.05
C PRO A 96 13.39 7.81 19.86
N ASN A 97 13.50 7.62 21.18
CA ASN A 97 12.34 7.48 22.08
C ASN A 97 11.29 8.59 21.92
N LYS A 98 11.71 9.84 21.66
CA LYS A 98 10.79 10.97 21.40
C LYS A 98 9.92 10.73 20.17
N ILE A 99 10.47 10.16 19.10
CA ILE A 99 9.76 9.85 17.86
C ILE A 99 8.89 8.61 18.05
N LEU A 100 9.38 7.59 18.75
CA LEU A 100 8.60 6.41 19.09
C LEU A 100 7.31 6.79 19.83
N ILE A 101 7.39 7.67 20.84
CA ILE A 101 6.20 8.16 21.57
C ILE A 101 5.22 8.87 20.63
N ILE A 102 5.71 9.72 19.72
CA ILE A 102 4.86 10.40 18.72
C ILE A 102 4.18 9.38 17.81
N CYS A 103 4.95 8.44 17.27
CA CYS A 103 4.46 7.37 16.41
C CYS A 103 3.44 6.50 17.14
N ASP A 104 3.69 6.05 18.36
CA ASP A 104 2.79 5.19 19.15
C ASP A 104 1.48 5.89 19.51
N SER A 105 1.54 7.19 19.83
CA SER A 105 0.36 7.99 20.17
C SER A 105 -0.63 8.16 19.01
N ILE A 106 -0.18 7.97 17.77
CA ILE A 106 -0.98 8.15 16.55
C ILE A 106 -1.21 6.82 15.83
N ALA A 107 -0.22 5.94 15.77
CA ALA A 107 -0.33 4.60 15.16
C ALA A 107 -1.38 3.73 15.87
N SER A 108 -1.56 3.89 17.19
CA SER A 108 -2.67 3.24 17.93
C SER A 108 -4.06 3.62 17.41
N ARG A 109 -4.20 4.75 16.70
CA ARG A 109 -5.44 5.22 16.07
C ARG A 109 -5.59 4.78 14.62
N VAL A 110 -4.53 4.22 14.04
CA VAL A 110 -4.44 3.86 12.63
C VAL A 110 -4.26 2.34 12.56
N ASN A 111 -5.36 1.62 12.33
CA ASN A 111 -5.38 0.14 12.26
C ASN A 111 -4.77 -0.41 10.94
N LYS A 112 -3.72 0.23 10.42
CA LYS A 112 -3.02 -0.17 9.20
C LYS A 112 -1.51 -0.21 9.46
N SER A 113 -0.79 -1.05 8.73
CA SER A 113 0.67 -1.00 8.71
C SER A 113 1.12 0.27 7.99
N VAL A 114 1.94 1.07 8.67
CA VAL A 114 2.44 2.35 8.15
C VAL A 114 3.95 2.30 8.15
N TYR A 115 4.60 2.82 7.12
CA TYR A 115 6.03 2.95 7.03
C TYR A 115 6.39 4.43 7.02
N LEU A 116 7.27 4.83 7.93
CA LEU A 116 7.86 6.15 7.97
C LEU A 116 9.21 6.12 7.26
N THR A 117 9.36 6.93 6.23
CA THR A 117 10.63 7.16 5.54
C THR A 117 11.12 8.57 5.88
N VAL A 118 12.35 8.66 6.39
CA VAL A 118 13.06 9.93 6.62
C VAL A 118 14.35 9.91 5.81
N CYS A 119 14.58 10.92 4.98
CA CYS A 119 15.79 11.01 4.17
C CYS A 119 16.72 12.14 4.66
N ARG A 120 18.01 12.05 4.31
CA ARG A 120 19.03 13.04 4.69
C ARG A 120 18.79 14.41 4.08
N ASP A 121 18.13 14.48 2.93
CA ASP A 121 17.62 15.72 2.34
C ASP A 121 16.46 16.35 3.14
N SER A 122 16.14 15.77 4.31
CA SER A 122 15.09 16.19 5.23
C SER A 122 13.68 15.99 4.69
N SER A 123 13.50 15.21 3.62
CA SER A 123 12.17 14.75 3.21
C SER A 123 11.65 13.68 4.17
N VAL A 124 10.35 13.76 4.46
CA VAL A 124 9.64 12.81 5.31
C VAL A 124 8.43 12.34 4.55
N THR A 125 8.27 11.01 4.47
CA THR A 125 7.15 10.37 3.80
C THR A 125 6.54 9.32 4.72
N LEU A 126 5.22 9.24 4.74
CA LEU A 126 4.48 8.12 5.33
C LEU A 126 3.87 7.32 4.19
N THR A 127 4.05 6.01 4.20
CA THR A 127 3.45 5.11 3.22
C THR A 127 2.63 4.06 3.94
N THR A 128 1.41 3.82 3.50
CA THR A 128 0.63 2.64 3.91
C THR A 128 0.20 1.87 2.67
N HIS A 129 0.04 0.57 2.85
CA HIS A 129 -0.28 -0.35 1.78
C HIS A 129 -1.49 -1.20 2.17
N VAL A 130 -2.36 -1.44 1.20
CA VAL A 130 -3.49 -2.36 1.32
C VAL A 130 -3.46 -3.26 0.10
N THR A 131 -3.37 -4.57 0.33
CA THR A 131 -3.58 -5.56 -0.71
C THR A 131 -5.07 -5.91 -0.75
N ASP A 132 -5.74 -5.60 -1.86
CA ASP A 132 -7.08 -6.06 -2.15
C ASP A 132 -7.01 -7.41 -2.86
N TYR A 133 -7.03 -8.48 -2.06
CA TYR A 133 -6.95 -9.86 -2.54
C TYR A 133 -8.14 -10.26 -3.43
N LYS A 134 -9.29 -9.59 -3.29
CA LYS A 134 -10.46 -9.92 -4.12
C LYS A 134 -10.27 -9.46 -5.56
N ASN A 135 -9.64 -8.30 -5.74
CA ASN A 135 -9.42 -7.72 -7.06
C ASN A 135 -7.97 -7.87 -7.54
N TYR A 136 -7.09 -8.56 -6.80
CA TYR A 136 -5.65 -8.66 -7.09
C TYR A 136 -4.97 -7.30 -7.26
N LEU A 137 -5.30 -6.36 -6.38
CA LEU A 137 -4.75 -5.00 -6.44
C LEU A 137 -3.88 -4.70 -5.25
N TYR A 138 -2.82 -3.96 -5.53
CA TYR A 138 -1.99 -3.33 -4.52
C TYR A 138 -2.28 -1.84 -4.50
N VAL A 139 -2.81 -1.36 -3.38
CA VAL A 139 -3.12 0.05 -3.17
C VAL A 139 -2.08 0.64 -2.22
N SER A 140 -1.36 1.65 -2.68
CA SER A 140 -0.41 2.42 -1.87
C SER A 140 -0.93 3.83 -1.65
N HIS A 141 -0.83 4.27 -0.39
CA HIS A 141 -1.14 5.62 0.03
C HIS A 141 0.13 6.28 0.52
N LYS A 142 0.58 7.34 -0.14
CA LYS A 142 1.78 8.09 0.21
C LYS A 142 1.41 9.49 0.69
N PHE A 143 1.97 9.90 1.80
CA PHE A 143 1.82 11.22 2.38
C PHE A 143 3.18 11.86 2.53
N TYR A 144 3.37 13.05 1.95
CA TYR A 144 4.62 13.79 2.08
C TYR A 144 4.36 15.28 2.10
N ARG A 145 5.38 16.01 2.54
CA ARG A 145 5.42 17.47 2.51
C ARG A 145 6.22 17.91 1.30
N VAL A 146 5.66 18.83 0.53
CA VAL A 146 6.42 19.62 -0.46
C VAL A 146 6.95 20.85 0.28
N ASP A 147 8.20 21.24 0.07
CA ASP A 147 8.76 22.42 0.73
C ASP A 147 8.83 23.65 -0.19
N SER A 148 8.82 23.44 -1.51
CA SER A 148 8.87 24.53 -2.50
C SER A 148 7.49 25.13 -2.77
N THR A 149 7.40 26.46 -2.64
CA THR A 149 6.18 27.23 -2.92
C THR A 149 5.74 27.18 -4.38
N GLU A 150 6.70 27.15 -5.30
CA GLU A 150 6.43 27.05 -6.73
C GLU A 150 5.85 25.70 -7.13
N GLN A 151 6.16 24.65 -6.36
CA GLN A 151 5.60 23.33 -6.58
C GLN A 151 4.21 23.17 -5.94
N TYR A 152 3.81 24.04 -4.98
CA TYR A 152 2.49 23.93 -4.35
C TYR A 152 1.31 24.05 -5.32
N GLY A 153 1.48 24.70 -6.48
CA GLY A 153 0.43 24.86 -7.50
C GLY A 153 0.67 24.11 -8.82
N LYS A 154 1.83 23.44 -8.97
CA LYS A 154 2.23 22.83 -10.26
C LYS A 154 2.07 21.32 -10.32
N VAL A 155 1.80 20.64 -9.21
CA VAL A 155 1.64 19.18 -9.22
C VAL A 155 0.26 18.80 -9.73
N ASN A 156 0.16 17.60 -10.31
CA ASN A 156 -0.99 17.02 -11.02
C ASN A 156 -2.21 16.76 -10.11
N ASP A 157 -2.65 17.78 -9.39
CA ASP A 157 -3.73 17.72 -8.41
C ASP A 157 -5.03 17.25 -9.09
N GLY A 158 -5.55 16.12 -8.63
CA GLY A 158 -6.76 15.49 -9.16
C GLY A 158 -6.60 14.82 -10.52
N LYS A 159 -5.45 14.92 -11.20
CA LYS A 159 -5.21 14.24 -12.47
C LYS A 159 -4.78 12.79 -12.25
N VAL A 160 -5.39 11.89 -13.01
CA VAL A 160 -4.98 10.49 -13.05
C VAL A 160 -3.78 10.36 -13.97
N MET A 161 -2.74 9.66 -13.52
CA MET A 161 -1.55 9.34 -14.29
C MET A 161 -1.35 7.84 -14.39
N SER A 162 -0.84 7.34 -15.53
CA SER A 162 -0.39 5.96 -15.66
C SER A 162 0.99 5.77 -15.01
N LEU A 163 1.20 4.66 -14.31
CA LEU A 163 2.51 4.31 -13.79
C LEU A 163 3.39 3.76 -14.93
N LYS A 164 4.54 4.39 -15.19
CA LYS A 164 5.34 4.11 -16.41
C LYS A 164 5.94 2.69 -16.49
N ASN A 165 6.09 2.01 -15.35
CA ASN A 165 6.85 0.76 -15.25
C ASN A 165 5.99 -0.43 -14.79
N VAL A 166 4.71 -0.21 -14.49
CA VAL A 166 3.79 -1.24 -14.00
C VAL A 166 2.39 -0.97 -14.55
N SER A 167 1.58 -2.02 -14.72
CA SER A 167 0.15 -1.84 -15.00
C SER A 167 -0.52 -1.23 -13.76
N GLY A 168 -0.78 0.08 -13.81
CA GLY A 168 -1.37 0.81 -12.70
C GLY A 168 -1.56 2.30 -12.95
N TYR A 169 -2.21 2.94 -12.00
CA TYR A 169 -2.59 4.35 -12.04
C TYR A 169 -2.26 5.04 -10.72
N SER A 170 -2.01 6.34 -10.79
CA SER A 170 -1.83 7.20 -9.63
C SER A 170 -2.70 8.44 -9.71
N LYS A 171 -3.05 8.97 -8.54
CA LYS A 171 -3.76 10.23 -8.40
C LYS A 171 -3.23 10.95 -7.19
N GLU A 172 -2.75 12.17 -7.41
CA GLU A 172 -2.23 13.05 -6.36
C GLU A 172 -3.28 14.07 -5.96
N ARG A 173 -3.28 14.42 -4.67
CA ARG A 173 -4.13 15.46 -4.11
C ARG A 173 -3.35 16.38 -3.18
N THR A 174 -3.60 17.68 -3.29
CA THR A 174 -3.13 18.67 -2.30
C THR A 174 -3.95 18.60 -1.02
N VAL A 175 -3.27 18.53 0.12
CA VAL A 175 -3.87 18.56 1.46
C VAL A 175 -3.22 19.68 2.28
N LYS A 176 -4.03 20.54 2.92
CA LYS A 176 -3.54 21.65 3.78
C LYS A 176 -2.39 22.47 3.11
N GLY A 177 -2.52 22.74 1.80
CA GLY A 177 -1.57 23.54 1.01
C GLY A 177 -0.26 22.81 0.66
N ARG A 178 0.56 22.50 1.67
CA ARG A 178 1.92 21.97 1.51
C ARG A 178 2.08 20.46 1.63
N TYR A 179 1.01 19.78 2.02
CA TYR A 179 1.03 18.33 2.09
C TYR A 179 0.41 17.75 0.83
N ARG A 180 0.86 16.55 0.52
CA ARG A 180 0.41 15.76 -0.61
C ARG A 180 -0.05 14.41 -0.13
N TYR A 181 -1.10 13.93 -0.78
CA TYR A 181 -1.63 12.60 -0.65
C TYR A 181 -1.68 11.98 -2.03
N VAL A 182 -0.91 10.93 -2.25
CA VAL A 182 -0.89 10.19 -3.51
C VAL A 182 -1.49 8.82 -3.25
N VAL A 183 -2.46 8.45 -4.07
CA VAL A 183 -2.96 7.08 -4.15
C VAL A 183 -2.41 6.45 -5.42
N GLU A 184 -1.83 5.27 -5.27
CA GLU A 184 -1.38 4.44 -6.38
C GLU A 184 -2.14 3.12 -6.31
N VAL A 185 -2.71 2.70 -7.43
CA VAL A 185 -3.37 1.40 -7.60
C VAL A 185 -2.68 0.69 -8.73
N GLN A 186 -2.17 -0.51 -8.45
CA GLN A 186 -1.45 -1.31 -9.42
C GLN A 186 -1.82 -2.78 -9.28
N ASP A 187 -1.59 -3.53 -10.34
CA ASP A 187 -1.73 -4.98 -10.33
C ASP A 187 -0.80 -5.60 -9.27
N ALA A 188 -1.37 -6.42 -8.37
CA ALA A 188 -0.61 -7.10 -7.33
C ALA A 188 0.37 -8.14 -7.90
N PHE A 189 0.06 -8.79 -9.02
CA PHE A 189 0.92 -9.84 -9.61
C PHE A 189 2.29 -9.32 -10.03
N ASN A 190 2.40 -8.05 -10.41
CA ASN A 190 3.65 -7.44 -10.90
C ASN A 190 4.53 -6.82 -9.78
N TYR A 191 4.06 -6.79 -8.54
CA TYR A 191 4.77 -6.13 -7.41
C TYR A 191 5.14 -7.09 -6.27
N ILE A 192 4.67 -8.34 -6.32
CA ILE A 192 5.02 -9.34 -5.31
C ILE A 192 6.51 -9.67 -5.48
N ASP A 193 7.33 -9.25 -4.51
CA ASP A 193 8.60 -9.90 -4.24
C ASP A 193 8.28 -11.40 -4.03
N PRO A 194 8.76 -12.32 -4.91
CA PRO A 194 8.45 -13.74 -4.81
C PRO A 194 8.86 -14.36 -3.46
N ASN A 195 9.66 -13.65 -2.64
CA ASN A 195 10.03 -14.09 -1.29
C ASN A 195 8.94 -13.85 -0.22
N ASN A 196 7.90 -13.06 -0.49
CA ASN A 196 6.83 -12.75 0.49
C ASN A 196 5.55 -13.58 0.32
N PHE A 197 5.50 -14.48 -0.67
CA PHE A 197 4.35 -15.34 -0.94
C PHE A 197 4.58 -16.82 -0.60
N ALA A 198 5.74 -17.17 -0.03
CA ALA A 198 5.86 -18.49 0.60
C ALA A 198 4.90 -18.52 1.80
N PRO A 199 3.83 -19.33 1.78
CA PRO A 199 3.12 -19.63 3.01
C PRO A 199 4.14 -20.32 3.92
N ASN A 200 4.38 -19.75 5.11
CA ASN A 200 4.89 -20.56 6.21
C ASN A 200 3.82 -21.58 6.60
#